data_AF-A0A9N8HR34-F1
#
_entry.id   AF-A0A9N8HR34-F1
#
_cell.length_a   1.000
_cell.length_b   1.000
_cell.length_c   1.000
_cell.angle_alpha   90.00
_cell.angle_beta   90.00
_cell.angle_gamma   90.00
#
_symmetry.space_group_name_H-M   'P 1'
#
loop_
_entity.id
_entity.type
_entity.pdbx_description
1 polymer ?
#
loop_
_entity_poly.entity_id
_entity_poly.type
_entity_poly.pdbx_seq_one_letter_code
_entity_poly.pdbx_strand_id
1 'polypeptide(L)'
;MLGTSDTFLAHTEEHGSGQGAENSLKSIKQAHCRLLNYALEEGFTYSTWNHIHNTLIPKDENGCKIHRLRVIHFYEDCRTLGMIGADYAGFQEANLDTNQTNVRKKIHAAVRKAFDHKKVTFGSTPQVHLREYKLGGTLSMVMRRSVGRVVEAKADYLGRWTRTVLVQGWKEALGLQCLLRL
;
A
#
# COMPACT_ATOMS: atom_id res chain seq x y z
N MET A 1 4.39 10.54 39.13
CA MET A 1 3.24 11.44 38.88
C MET A 1 3.36 11.97 37.47
N LEU A 2 2.21 12.18 36.79
CA LEU A 2 1.99 12.54 35.38
C LEU A 2 2.11 11.33 34.43
N GLY A 3 1.08 10.77 33.80
CA GLY A 3 -0.36 11.04 33.72
C GLY A 3 -0.84 10.11 32.61
N THR A 4 -1.60 9.06 32.94
CA THR A 4 -2.11 8.08 31.97
C THR A 4 -3.12 8.76 31.06
N SER A 5 -2.76 8.95 29.79
CA SER A 5 -3.69 9.43 28.77
C SER A 5 -4.71 8.34 28.47
N ASP A 6 -5.93 8.56 28.96
CA ASP A 6 -7.15 7.83 28.59
C ASP A 6 -7.17 7.57 27.09
N THR A 7 -7.04 6.29 26.72
CA THR A 7 -7.19 5.87 25.32
C THR A 7 -8.40 4.94 25.23
N PHE A 8 -9.54 5.56 24.89
CA PHE A 8 -10.81 4.98 24.44
C PHE A 8 -11.46 3.91 25.34
N LEU A 9 -12.19 4.37 26.36
CA LEU A 9 -13.30 3.60 26.96
C LEU A 9 -14.57 3.85 26.14
N ALA A 10 -14.94 2.87 25.30
CA ALA A 10 -16.22 2.88 24.61
C ALA A 10 -17.35 2.57 25.61
N HIS A 11 -18.13 3.58 25.98
CA HIS A 11 -19.39 3.39 26.70
C HIS A 11 -20.49 3.01 25.69
N THR A 12 -21.16 1.87 25.93
CA THR A 12 -22.39 1.51 25.22
C THR A 12 -23.48 1.14 26.22
N GLU A 13 -24.56 1.94 26.24
CA GLU A 13 -25.82 1.63 26.93
C GLU A 13 -26.59 0.57 26.14
N GLU A 14 -27.21 -0.39 26.85
CA GLU A 14 -27.95 -1.52 26.27
C GLU A 14 -29.44 -1.47 26.62
N HIS A 15 -30.31 -1.66 25.62
CA HIS A 15 -31.69 -2.11 25.79
C HIS A 15 -31.83 -3.55 25.28
N GLY A 16 -32.43 -4.39 26.12
CA GLY A 16 -32.25 -5.83 26.13
C GLY A 16 -33.12 -6.66 25.17
N SER A 17 -32.51 -7.77 24.73
CA SER A 17 -33.11 -9.11 24.52
C SER A 17 -32.14 -10.06 23.77
N GLY A 18 -30.93 -9.61 23.39
CA GLY A 18 -29.88 -10.37 22.70
C GLY A 18 -28.64 -10.74 23.55
N GLN A 19 -28.80 -10.71 24.88
CA GLN A 19 -27.71 -10.59 25.85
C GLN A 19 -26.56 -11.60 25.72
N GLY A 20 -26.83 -12.86 25.37
CA GLY A 20 -25.80 -13.91 25.30
C GLY A 20 -24.83 -13.75 24.12
N ALA A 21 -25.35 -13.38 22.94
CA ALA A 21 -24.56 -13.15 21.75
C ALA A 21 -23.81 -11.81 21.82
N GLU A 22 -24.45 -10.77 22.39
CA GLU A 22 -23.81 -9.46 22.61
C GLU A 22 -22.67 -9.52 23.63
N ASN A 23 -22.84 -10.27 24.73
CA ASN A 23 -21.77 -10.47 25.71
C ASN A 23 -20.57 -11.21 25.12
N SER A 24 -20.81 -12.18 24.23
CA SER A 24 -19.76 -12.92 23.51
C SER A 24 -19.06 -12.04 22.47
N LEU A 25 -19.81 -11.18 21.78
CA LEU A 25 -19.22 -10.20 20.85
C LEU A 25 -18.39 -9.15 21.59
N LYS A 26 -18.87 -8.66 22.74
CA LYS A 26 -18.15 -7.73 23.62
C LYS A 26 -16.84 -8.34 24.11
N SER A 27 -16.85 -9.61 24.54
CA SER A 27 -15.63 -10.28 25.01
C SER A 27 -14.59 -10.46 23.90
N ILE A 28 -15.02 -10.80 22.67
CA ILE A 28 -14.14 -10.89 21.50
C ILE A 28 -13.54 -9.53 21.15
N LYS A 29 -14.35 -8.47 21.10
CA LYS A 29 -13.87 -7.10 20.87
C LYS A 29 -12.86 -6.68 21.93
N GLN A 30 -13.13 -6.99 23.19
CA GLN A 30 -12.25 -6.66 24.30
C GLN A 30 -10.94 -7.47 24.27
N ALA A 31 -10.98 -8.74 23.88
CA ALA A 31 -9.80 -9.55 23.64
C ALA A 31 -8.94 -9.00 22.49
N HIS A 32 -9.57 -8.57 21.39
CA HIS A 32 -8.88 -7.90 20.28
C HIS A 32 -8.22 -6.58 20.71
N CYS A 33 -8.92 -5.75 21.50
CA CYS A 33 -8.35 -4.52 22.05
C CYS A 33 -7.16 -4.81 22.97
N ARG A 34 -7.24 -5.85 23.82
CA ARG A 34 -6.11 -6.25 24.69
C ARG A 34 -4.92 -6.76 23.88
N LEU A 35 -5.13 -7.57 22.85
CA LEU A 35 -4.07 -8.03 21.95
C LEU A 35 -3.42 -6.87 21.19
N LEU A 36 -4.22 -5.90 20.73
CA LEU A 36 -3.72 -4.68 20.10
C LEU A 36 -2.91 -3.84 21.09
N ASN A 37 -3.40 -3.63 22.30
CA ASN A 37 -2.68 -2.86 23.32
C ASN A 37 -1.37 -3.55 23.73
N TYR A 38 -1.39 -4.87 23.92
CA TYR A 38 -0.18 -5.66 24.19
C TYR A 38 0.83 -5.56 23.04
N ALA A 39 0.38 -5.69 21.80
CA ALA A 39 1.23 -5.52 20.61
C ALA A 39 1.79 -4.09 20.50
N LEU A 40 1.02 -3.08 20.92
CA LEU A 40 1.47 -1.69 20.98
C LEU A 40 2.48 -1.47 22.13
N GLU A 41 2.27 -2.02 23.32
CA GLU A 41 3.12 -1.86 24.50
C GLU A 41 4.48 -2.55 24.32
N GLU A 42 4.47 -3.80 23.85
CA GLU A 42 5.68 -4.61 23.66
C GLU A 42 6.36 -4.36 22.31
N GLY A 43 5.77 -3.52 21.45
CA GLY A 43 6.31 -3.22 20.12
C GLY A 43 6.23 -4.39 19.13
N PHE A 44 5.47 -5.45 19.44
CA PHE A 44 5.23 -6.53 18.49
C PHE A 44 4.40 -6.03 17.31
N THR A 45 5.03 -5.93 16.16
CA THR A 45 4.28 -5.82 14.91
C THR A 45 3.76 -7.21 14.58
N TYR A 46 2.43 -7.41 14.58
CA TYR A 46 1.85 -8.64 14.05
C TYR A 46 2.51 -8.91 12.68
N SER A 47 3.11 -10.09 12.52
CA SER A 47 3.81 -10.52 11.30
C SER A 47 2.87 -10.76 10.11
N THR A 48 1.56 -10.76 10.37
CA THR A 48 0.58 -10.62 9.31
C THR A 48 0.70 -9.20 8.72
N TRP A 49 0.38 -9.01 7.45
CA TRP A 49 0.37 -7.71 6.75
C TRP A 49 1.66 -7.21 6.09
N ASN A 50 2.62 -8.10 5.76
CA ASN A 50 3.70 -7.76 4.83
C ASN A 50 3.67 -8.68 3.60
N HIS A 51 2.51 -8.84 2.97
CA HIS A 51 2.44 -9.43 1.63
C HIS A 51 3.02 -8.43 0.63
N ILE A 52 4.34 -8.54 0.45
CA ILE A 52 5.16 -7.75 -0.47
C ILE A 52 5.13 -8.47 -1.80
N HIS A 53 4.54 -7.83 -2.80
CA HIS A 53 4.55 -8.33 -4.17
C HIS A 53 5.54 -7.53 -5.01
N ASN A 54 6.37 -8.21 -5.78
CA ASN A 54 7.22 -7.57 -6.79
C ASN A 54 6.83 -8.13 -8.15
N THR A 55 6.43 -7.25 -9.07
CA THR A 55 5.96 -7.65 -10.39
C THR A 55 6.52 -6.74 -11.49
N LEU A 56 6.50 -7.28 -12.71
CA LEU A 56 6.73 -6.54 -13.94
C LEU A 56 5.37 -6.37 -14.61
N ILE A 57 5.09 -5.19 -15.16
CA ILE A 57 3.88 -5.02 -15.98
C ILE A 57 4.11 -5.82 -17.28
N PRO A 58 3.30 -6.85 -17.58
CA PRO A 58 3.53 -7.72 -18.72
C PRO A 58 3.50 -6.96 -20.05
N LYS A 59 4.30 -7.47 -21.00
CA LYS A 59 4.34 -7.02 -22.41
C LYS A 59 3.57 -8.06 -23.22
N ASP A 60 2.59 -7.66 -24.01
CA ASP A 60 1.88 -8.60 -24.90
C ASP A 60 2.82 -9.16 -25.97
N GLU A 61 2.77 -10.48 -26.17
CA GLU A 61 3.70 -11.22 -27.04
C GLU A 61 3.68 -10.77 -28.51
N ASN A 62 2.61 -10.14 -28.98
CA ASN A 62 2.45 -9.71 -30.39
C ASN A 62 2.05 -8.22 -30.57
N GLY A 63 2.20 -7.40 -29.53
CA GLY A 63 1.75 -6.00 -29.54
C GLY A 63 2.90 -4.99 -29.42
N CYS A 64 3.39 -4.44 -30.54
CA CYS A 64 4.40 -3.35 -30.51
C CYS A 64 3.85 -1.99 -30.02
N LYS A 65 2.54 -1.88 -29.81
CA LYS A 65 1.86 -0.64 -29.35
C LYS A 65 1.65 -0.67 -27.84
N ILE A 66 2.70 -0.30 -27.14
CA ILE A 66 2.84 -0.34 -25.68
C ILE A 66 1.82 0.55 -24.90
N HIS A 67 1.17 1.50 -25.57
CA HIS A 67 0.63 2.70 -24.90
C HIS A 67 -0.72 2.53 -24.19
N ARG A 68 -1.61 1.63 -24.66
CA ARG A 68 -2.92 1.37 -24.02
C ARG A 68 -2.94 0.10 -23.19
N LEU A 69 -2.24 -0.93 -23.65
CA LEU A 69 -2.27 -2.27 -23.06
C LEU A 69 -1.66 -2.29 -21.66
N ARG A 70 -0.60 -1.50 -21.40
CA ARG A 70 0.03 -1.46 -20.08
C ARG A 70 -0.82 -0.87 -18.96
N VAL A 71 -1.72 0.05 -19.28
CA VAL A 71 -2.67 0.58 -18.29
C VAL A 71 -3.75 -0.47 -17.99
N ILE A 72 -4.10 -1.31 -18.96
CA ILE A 72 -5.03 -2.43 -18.79
C ILE A 72 -4.36 -3.52 -17.94
N HIS A 73 -3.14 -3.93 -18.28
CA HIS A 73 -2.35 -4.89 -17.48
C HIS A 73 -2.13 -4.40 -16.05
N PHE A 74 -1.79 -3.12 -15.88
CA PHE A 74 -1.67 -2.54 -14.55
C PHE A 74 -3.00 -2.56 -13.77
N TYR A 75 -4.13 -2.38 -14.46
CA TYR A 75 -5.45 -2.49 -13.84
C TYR A 75 -5.77 -3.93 -13.40
N GLU A 76 -5.44 -4.91 -14.24
CA GLU A 76 -5.58 -6.34 -13.92
C GLU A 76 -4.68 -6.75 -12.76
N ASP A 77 -3.40 -6.32 -12.77
CA ASP A 77 -2.46 -6.52 -11.66
C ASP A 77 -3.00 -5.92 -10.36
N CYS A 78 -3.55 -4.70 -10.40
CA CYS A 78 -4.17 -4.08 -9.22
C CYS A 78 -5.32 -4.92 -8.66
N ARG A 79 -6.13 -5.53 -9.53
CA ARG A 79 -7.23 -6.42 -9.11
C ARG A 79 -6.68 -7.70 -8.46
N THR A 80 -5.69 -8.33 -9.08
CA THR A 80 -5.03 -9.54 -8.58
C THR A 80 -4.36 -9.30 -7.22
N LEU A 81 -3.69 -8.18 -7.05
CA LEU A 81 -3.10 -7.74 -5.77
C LEU A 81 -4.17 -7.61 -4.66
N GLY A 82 -5.36 -7.12 -5.02
CA GLY A 82 -6.49 -7.05 -4.10
C GLY A 82 -6.96 -8.42 -3.63
N MET A 83 -7.02 -9.39 -4.54
CA MET A 83 -7.42 -10.78 -4.25
C MET A 83 -6.39 -11.51 -3.37
N ILE A 84 -5.10 -11.31 -3.63
CA ILE A 84 -4.00 -11.92 -2.85
C ILE A 84 -3.89 -11.30 -1.45
N GLY A 85 -4.48 -10.12 -1.24
CA GLY A 85 -4.33 -9.42 0.03
C GLY A 85 -2.96 -8.78 0.19
N ALA A 86 -2.38 -8.28 -0.92
CA ALA A 86 -1.13 -7.55 -0.89
C ALA A 86 -1.26 -6.23 -0.11
N ASP A 87 -0.23 -5.89 0.65
CA ASP A 87 -0.14 -4.62 1.40
C ASP A 87 0.88 -3.66 0.77
N TYR A 88 1.85 -4.21 0.04
CA TYR A 88 2.83 -3.48 -0.73
C TYR A 88 3.02 -4.14 -2.10
N ALA A 89 3.14 -3.33 -3.15
CA ALA A 89 3.55 -3.79 -4.46
C ALA A 89 4.63 -2.89 -5.05
N GLY A 90 5.72 -3.51 -5.50
CA GLY A 90 6.75 -2.90 -6.33
C GLY A 90 6.57 -3.33 -7.79
N PHE A 91 6.63 -2.36 -8.69
CA PHE A 91 6.57 -2.54 -10.13
C PHE A 91 7.91 -2.09 -10.71
N GLN A 92 8.68 -3.07 -11.16
CA GLN A 92 9.92 -2.83 -11.88
C GLN A 92 9.58 -2.55 -13.36
N GLU A 93 10.39 -1.72 -14.02
CA GLU A 93 10.23 -1.38 -15.42
C GLU A 93 8.78 -1.00 -15.81
N ALA A 94 8.17 -0.05 -15.11
CA ALA A 94 6.82 0.39 -15.46
C ALA A 94 6.75 0.80 -16.96
N ASN A 95 7.87 1.30 -17.46
CA ASN A 95 8.06 1.97 -18.73
C ASN A 95 6.92 2.94 -19.12
N LEU A 96 6.51 3.73 -18.15
CA LEU A 96 5.50 4.78 -18.27
C LEU A 96 6.14 6.11 -17.89
N ASP A 97 5.84 7.18 -18.62
CA ASP A 97 6.32 8.51 -18.27
C ASP A 97 5.48 9.10 -17.13
N THR A 98 5.87 8.80 -15.91
CA THR A 98 5.18 9.27 -14.69
C THR A 98 5.43 10.75 -14.39
N ASN A 99 6.22 11.47 -15.19
CA ASN A 99 6.28 12.94 -15.13
C ASN A 99 5.02 13.57 -15.74
N GLN A 100 4.43 12.92 -16.75
CA GLN A 100 3.22 13.41 -17.40
C GLN A 100 2.01 13.20 -16.50
N THR A 101 1.25 14.28 -16.28
CA THR A 101 0.04 14.25 -15.45
C THR A 101 -1.02 13.29 -15.99
N ASN A 102 -1.14 13.15 -17.32
CA ASN A 102 -2.10 12.25 -17.96
C ASN A 102 -1.87 10.78 -17.58
N VAL A 103 -0.61 10.34 -17.56
CA VAL A 103 -0.20 9.00 -17.14
C VAL A 103 -0.51 8.78 -15.66
N ARG A 104 -0.14 9.73 -14.80
CA ARG A 104 -0.44 9.65 -13.35
C ARG A 104 -1.93 9.56 -13.08
N LYS A 105 -2.76 10.34 -13.81
CA LYS A 105 -4.23 10.29 -13.70
C LYS A 105 -4.77 8.90 -14.02
N LYS A 106 -4.29 8.27 -15.10
CA LYS A 106 -4.68 6.90 -15.49
C LYS A 106 -4.31 5.88 -14.41
N ILE A 107 -3.09 5.95 -13.89
CA ILE A 107 -2.62 5.08 -12.80
C ILE A 107 -3.47 5.27 -11.55
N HIS A 108 -3.65 6.51 -11.09
CA HIS A 108 -4.47 6.79 -9.92
C HIS A 108 -5.93 6.36 -10.10
N ALA A 109 -6.50 6.46 -11.31
CA ALA A 109 -7.83 5.96 -11.61
C ALA A 109 -7.92 4.43 -11.50
N ALA A 110 -6.91 3.70 -12.01
CA ALA A 110 -6.84 2.25 -11.89
C ALA A 110 -6.72 1.80 -10.43
N VAL A 111 -5.78 2.38 -9.66
CA VAL A 111 -5.58 2.03 -8.25
C VAL A 111 -6.81 2.39 -7.41
N ARG A 112 -7.49 3.51 -7.69
CA ARG A 112 -8.70 3.93 -6.97
C ARG A 112 -9.86 2.95 -7.14
N LYS A 113 -9.94 2.24 -8.27
CA LYS A 113 -10.97 1.20 -8.48
C LYS A 113 -10.68 -0.06 -7.67
N ALA A 114 -9.41 -0.39 -7.44
CA ALA A 114 -9.02 -1.60 -6.71
C ALA A 114 -8.93 -1.40 -5.20
N PHE A 115 -8.56 -0.20 -4.72
CA PHE A 115 -8.30 0.05 -3.31
C PHE A 115 -8.85 1.39 -2.82
N ASP A 116 -9.49 1.39 -1.65
CA ASP A 116 -9.98 2.61 -0.99
C ASP A 116 -8.82 3.42 -0.41
N HIS A 117 -7.95 2.77 0.35
CA HIS A 117 -6.76 3.38 0.93
C HIS A 117 -5.53 2.97 0.14
N LYS A 118 -4.82 3.96 -0.41
CA LYS A 118 -3.60 3.75 -1.20
C LYS A 118 -2.64 4.94 -1.08
N LYS A 119 -1.35 4.66 -1.22
CA LYS A 119 -0.29 5.63 -1.46
C LYS A 119 0.59 5.08 -2.57
N VAL A 120 0.82 5.89 -3.60
CA VAL A 120 1.59 5.49 -4.79
C VAL A 120 2.78 6.42 -4.94
N THR A 121 3.95 5.82 -5.17
CA THR A 121 5.23 6.50 -5.32
C THR A 121 5.80 6.19 -6.69
N PHE A 122 6.20 7.23 -7.42
CA PHE A 122 6.71 7.12 -8.78
C PHE A 122 8.20 7.47 -8.82
N GLY A 123 8.99 6.63 -9.47
CA GLY A 123 10.38 6.90 -9.83
C GLY A 123 10.51 6.92 -11.34
N SER A 124 10.69 8.10 -11.92
CA SER A 124 11.04 8.27 -13.33
C SER A 124 12.06 9.37 -13.45
N THR A 125 12.95 9.24 -14.43
CA THR A 125 13.90 10.30 -14.73
C THR A 125 13.16 11.58 -15.16
N PRO A 126 13.70 12.81 -15.07
CA PRO A 126 12.94 14.04 -15.31
C PRO A 126 12.79 14.42 -16.79
N GLN A 127 13.45 13.71 -17.72
CA GLN A 127 13.41 14.03 -19.15
C GLN A 127 11.99 14.00 -19.69
N VAL A 128 11.57 15.08 -20.32
CA VAL A 128 10.25 15.23 -20.94
C VAL A 128 10.19 14.43 -22.24
N HIS A 129 9.13 13.64 -22.41
CA HIS A 129 8.87 12.88 -23.63
C HIS A 129 7.51 13.28 -24.21
N LEU A 130 7.37 13.23 -25.54
CA LEU A 130 6.08 13.48 -26.21
C LEU A 130 5.10 12.30 -26.06
N ARG A 131 5.64 11.10 -25.83
CA ARG A 131 4.87 9.87 -25.69
C ARG A 131 4.70 9.54 -24.22
N GLU A 132 3.59 8.90 -23.87
CA GLU A 132 3.33 8.36 -22.52
C GLU A 132 4.28 7.20 -22.16
N TYR A 133 4.98 6.65 -23.16
CA TYR A 133 5.95 5.59 -22.98
C TYR A 133 7.34 6.16 -22.74
N LYS A 134 8.01 5.64 -21.72
CA LYS A 134 9.39 5.98 -21.38
C LYS A 134 10.07 4.77 -20.77
N LEU A 135 11.25 4.39 -21.25
CA LEU A 135 11.95 3.19 -20.77
C LEU A 135 12.30 3.26 -19.29
N GLY A 136 12.24 2.12 -18.62
CA GLY A 136 12.59 1.94 -17.21
C GLY A 136 11.55 2.53 -16.27
N GLY A 137 12.04 3.17 -15.21
CA GLY A 137 11.22 3.71 -14.13
C GLY A 137 10.72 2.65 -13.15
N THR A 138 10.54 3.07 -11.92
CA THR A 138 9.96 2.25 -10.85
C THR A 138 8.65 2.85 -10.38
N LEU A 139 7.76 1.99 -9.93
CA LEU A 139 6.51 2.36 -9.31
C LEU A 139 6.38 1.51 -8.05
N SER A 140 6.08 2.11 -6.92
CA SER A 140 5.71 1.37 -5.71
C SER A 140 4.38 1.87 -5.18
N MET A 141 3.63 0.98 -4.56
CA MET A 141 2.40 1.33 -3.88
C MET A 141 2.30 0.62 -2.53
N VAL A 142 1.80 1.36 -1.56
CA VAL A 142 1.28 0.82 -0.30
C VAL A 142 -0.23 0.93 -0.37
N MET A 143 -0.93 -0.11 0.07
CA MET A 143 -2.37 -0.20 -0.01
C MET A 143 -2.97 -0.65 1.31
N ARG A 144 -4.30 -0.48 1.44
CA ARG A 144 -5.09 -0.94 2.58
C ARG A 144 -4.64 -0.30 3.90
N ARG A 145 -4.58 -1.09 4.97
CA ARG A 145 -4.31 -0.66 6.35
C ARG A 145 -2.87 -0.15 6.53
N SER A 146 -1.94 -0.62 5.71
CA SER A 146 -0.53 -0.24 5.77
C SER A 146 -0.27 1.20 5.35
N VAL A 147 -1.21 1.85 4.66
CA VAL A 147 -1.09 3.25 4.22
C VAL A 147 -0.95 4.22 5.41
N GLY A 148 -1.68 3.98 6.49
CA GLY A 148 -1.62 4.83 7.70
C GLY A 148 -0.27 4.73 8.43
N ARG A 149 0.57 3.74 8.10
CA ARG A 149 1.89 3.53 8.69
C ARG A 149 3.02 4.18 7.89
N VAL A 150 2.74 4.78 6.72
CA VAL A 150 3.80 5.30 5.86
C VAL A 150 4.42 6.58 6.46
N VAL A 151 5.67 6.48 6.92
CA VAL A 151 6.48 7.61 7.36
C VAL A 151 7.00 8.39 6.18
N GLU A 152 7.58 7.67 5.23
CA GLU A 152 8.36 8.26 4.15
C GLU A 152 8.11 7.51 2.86
N ALA A 153 8.03 8.25 1.76
CA ALA A 153 8.02 7.69 0.42
C ALA A 153 8.93 8.56 -0.45
N LYS A 154 9.98 7.94 -0.99
CA LYS A 154 10.99 8.61 -1.82
C LYS A 154 11.23 7.82 -3.10
N ALA A 155 11.74 8.51 -4.10
CA ALA A 155 12.28 7.93 -5.31
C ALA A 155 13.63 8.61 -5.61
N ASP A 156 14.52 7.92 -6.31
CA ASP A 156 15.69 8.60 -6.83
C ASP A 156 15.36 9.50 -8.02
N TYR A 157 16.23 10.48 -8.24
CA TYR A 157 16.13 11.42 -9.36
C TYR A 157 16.14 10.72 -10.73
N LEU A 158 16.77 9.55 -10.84
CA LEU A 158 16.86 8.78 -12.08
C LEU A 158 15.77 7.69 -12.21
N GLY A 159 14.84 7.59 -11.26
CA GLY A 159 13.77 6.59 -11.30
C GLY A 159 14.22 5.12 -11.25
N ARG A 160 15.46 4.84 -10.85
CA ARG A 160 16.00 3.48 -10.67
C ARG A 160 15.46 2.82 -9.43
N TRP A 161 15.03 3.58 -8.42
CA TRP A 161 14.40 3.00 -7.25
C TRP A 161 13.33 3.90 -6.64
N THR A 162 12.38 3.24 -5.98
CA THR A 162 11.43 3.86 -5.06
C THR A 162 11.54 3.18 -3.70
N ARG A 163 11.47 3.95 -2.63
CA ARG A 163 11.53 3.48 -1.24
C ARG A 163 10.33 3.99 -0.49
N THR A 164 9.69 3.11 0.27
CA THR A 164 8.64 3.45 1.22
C THR A 164 9.01 2.93 2.59
N VAL A 165 8.95 3.78 3.61
CA VAL A 165 9.25 3.44 5.00
C VAL A 165 7.95 3.42 5.79
N LEU A 166 7.69 2.30 6.47
CA LEU A 166 6.52 2.07 7.31
C LEU A 166 6.93 2.04 8.78
N VAL A 167 6.12 2.60 9.67
CA VAL A 167 6.26 2.43 11.13
C VAL A 167 5.80 1.02 11.53
N GLN A 168 6.69 0.30 12.20
CA GLN A 168 6.45 -0.98 12.85
C GLN A 168 6.67 -0.79 14.36
N GLY A 169 5.60 -0.52 15.11
CA GLY A 169 5.68 -0.29 16.56
C GLY A 169 6.37 1.04 16.93
N TRP A 170 6.89 1.12 18.16
CA TRP A 170 7.44 2.36 18.73
C TRP A 170 8.89 2.66 18.35
N LYS A 171 9.63 1.68 17.82
CA LYS A 171 11.08 1.82 17.55
C LYS A 171 11.55 1.21 16.22
N GLU A 172 10.71 0.48 15.50
CA GLU A 172 11.12 -0.21 14.28
C GLU A 172 10.50 0.44 13.04
N ALA A 173 11.29 0.55 11.99
CA ALA A 173 10.85 1.09 10.70
C ALA A 173 11.16 0.07 9.61
N LEU A 174 10.14 -0.34 8.87
CA LEU A 174 10.31 -1.25 7.73
C LEU A 174 10.53 -0.43 6.46
N GLY A 175 11.74 -0.50 5.90
CA GLY A 175 12.07 0.09 4.61
C GLY A 175 11.82 -0.89 3.47
N LEU A 176 10.82 -0.63 2.63
CA LEU A 176 10.54 -1.37 1.41
C LEU A 176 11.09 -0.62 0.21
N GLN A 177 11.90 -1.27 -0.62
CA GLN A 177 12.53 -0.65 -1.79
C GLN A 177 12.26 -1.48 -3.05
N CYS A 178 11.75 -0.82 -4.09
CA CYS A 178 11.65 -1.39 -5.43
C CYS A 178 12.81 -0.85 -6.28
N LEU A 179 13.61 -1.74 -6.84
CA LEU A 179 14.83 -1.43 -7.62
C LEU A 179 14.66 -1.90 -9.06
N LEU A 180 15.08 -1.10 -10.03
CA LEU A 180 15.32 -1.59 -11.39
C LEU A 180 16.47 -2.60 -11.35
N ARG A 181 16.25 -3.75 -11.98
CA ARG A 181 17.31 -4.73 -12.22
C ARG A 181 18.07 -4.26 -13.46
N LEU A 182 19.33 -3.85 -13.27
CA LEU A 182 20.24 -3.49 -14.35
C LEU A 182 20.89 -4.72 -14.96
#